data_AF-A0A9X1P1D1-F1
#
_entry.id   AF-A0A9X1P1D1-F1
#
_cell.length_a   1.000
_cell.length_b   1.000
_cell.length_c   1.000
_cell.angle_alpha   90.00
_cell.angle_beta   90.00
_cell.angle_gamma   90.00
#
_symmetry.space_group_name_H-M   'P 1'
#
loop_
_entity.id
_entity.type
_entity.pdbx_description
1 polymer ?
#
loop_
_entity_poly.entity_id
_entity_poly.type
_entity_poly.pdbx_seq_one_letter_code
_entity_poly.pdbx_strand_id
1 'polypeptide(L)'
;MIFSISASAGAGGAPPAVFPRAWLALVAAVAVALPGPVALAAPASPAGEPITVRSTEIPRFDKNSAARRFGALTFVGGLQFSSFDGRLHGISAIRLMPGGERFVAVTDNGCWITGTIMRDDEGRPTGLADVAAKPLTDLLGRPIAGKAFGDAESLAIDPDGTTAAVGFEQRHRIWAYDLDRLGAARPRNLPLPFPVGELRANKGLEMLSVAPKASPLRGAMVTVAEHSIDAAGNLFAGIVGRGGERGSVFKVRRDDGWEVSDGDFLPNGDLLLLERRFEGIFSGLGIRIRRIAGGSIRAGALVDGPVVFEADLSDEIDNMEGLDVWQDGAGRTRLTLVSDDNGSFFQRNILLEFVWSGETTGGDGRPVGQ
;
A
#
# COMPACT_ATOMS: atom_id res chain seq x y z
N MET A 1 -53.72 48.96 36.12
CA MET A 1 -54.41 47.97 36.97
C MET A 1 -53.34 47.06 37.53
N ILE A 2 -52.96 47.16 38.81
CA ILE A 2 -53.70 46.85 40.05
C ILE A 2 -53.49 45.37 40.46
N PHE A 3 -52.69 45.23 41.52
CA PHE A 3 -52.69 44.24 42.63
C PHE A 3 -52.22 42.80 42.35
N SER A 4 -51.17 42.33 43.03
CA SER A 4 -51.07 41.88 44.45
C SER A 4 -51.47 40.40 44.56
N ILE A 5 -50.74 39.55 45.30
CA ILE A 5 -51.17 39.11 46.64
C ILE A 5 -50.02 38.35 47.37
N SER A 6 -49.84 38.74 48.64
CA SER A 6 -49.48 38.03 49.90
C SER A 6 -48.32 37.02 49.94
N ALA A 7 -47.33 37.18 50.85
CA ALA A 7 -47.35 36.98 52.32
C ALA A 7 -47.55 35.50 52.72
N SER A 8 -46.79 34.84 53.60
CA SER A 8 -46.25 35.19 54.93
C SER A 8 -45.03 34.29 55.26
N ALA A 9 -43.91 34.76 55.84
CA ALA A 9 -43.63 34.94 57.29
C ALA A 9 -44.10 33.74 58.15
N GLY A 10 -43.23 32.90 58.71
CA GLY A 10 -42.34 33.09 59.89
C GLY A 10 -42.56 31.85 60.79
N ALA A 11 -41.75 31.39 61.74
CA ALA A 11 -40.49 31.72 62.41
C ALA A 11 -40.05 30.37 63.07
N GLY A 12 -38.84 30.11 63.55
CA GLY A 12 -37.70 30.94 63.87
C GLY A 12 -36.59 30.06 64.48
N GLY A 13 -35.48 30.71 64.86
CA GLY A 13 -34.37 30.10 65.61
C GLY A 13 -33.03 30.75 65.27
N ALA A 14 -32.68 31.81 65.99
CA ALA A 14 -31.37 32.49 65.97
C ALA A 14 -30.34 31.76 66.89
N PRO A 15 -29.08 32.21 67.09
CA PRO A 15 -28.29 33.31 66.50
C PRO A 15 -26.85 32.86 66.07
N PRO A 16 -25.92 33.77 65.68
CA PRO A 16 -24.75 33.46 64.83
C PRO A 16 -23.41 33.34 65.58
N ALA A 17 -22.42 32.72 64.95
CA ALA A 17 -21.02 32.84 65.35
C ALA A 17 -20.10 32.98 64.12
N VAL A 18 -19.46 34.13 64.05
CA VAL A 18 -18.35 34.53 63.17
C VAL A 18 -17.08 33.84 63.65
N PHE A 19 -16.23 33.30 62.76
CA PHE A 19 -14.78 33.13 63.00
C PHE A 19 -14.00 32.98 61.67
N PRO A 20 -12.68 33.23 61.66
CA PRO A 20 -11.96 33.89 60.58
C PRO A 20 -11.04 32.92 59.82
N ARG A 21 -10.32 33.48 58.84
CA ARG A 21 -9.35 32.82 57.97
C ARG A 21 -8.12 32.25 58.70
N ALA A 22 -7.64 31.15 58.10
CA ALA A 22 -6.27 30.65 57.99
C ALA A 22 -5.62 30.07 59.26
N TRP A 23 -5.06 28.85 59.14
CA TRP A 23 -3.65 28.51 59.37
C TRP A 23 -3.34 27.17 58.67
N LEU A 24 -2.29 27.16 57.85
CA LEU A 24 -1.68 25.97 57.27
C LEU A 24 -1.00 25.14 58.37
N ALA A 25 -1.13 23.82 58.30
CA ALA A 25 -0.19 22.90 58.94
C ALA A 25 0.34 21.92 57.89
N LEU A 26 1.67 21.93 57.80
CA LEU A 26 2.59 21.29 56.88
C LEU A 26 2.66 19.77 57.14
N VAL A 27 2.38 18.94 56.13
CA VAL A 27 2.84 17.54 56.11
C VAL A 27 3.94 17.44 55.07
N ALA A 28 5.19 17.44 55.53
CA ALA A 28 6.35 17.16 54.69
C ALA A 28 6.41 15.65 54.41
N ALA A 29 5.97 15.23 53.23
CA ALA A 29 6.27 13.91 52.70
C ALA A 29 7.64 13.98 51.98
N VAL A 30 8.67 13.40 52.60
CA VAL A 30 9.94 13.14 51.94
C VAL A 30 9.72 11.98 50.96
N ALA A 31 9.49 12.31 49.70
CA ALA A 31 9.56 11.33 48.62
C ALA A 31 11.05 11.06 48.32
N VAL A 32 11.56 9.92 48.77
CA VAL A 32 12.84 9.39 48.29
C VAL A 32 12.63 9.05 46.82
N ALA A 33 13.16 9.88 45.93
CA ALA A 33 13.23 9.61 44.51
C ALA A 33 14.21 8.45 44.29
N LEU A 34 13.68 7.22 44.22
CA LEU A 34 14.41 6.12 43.62
C LEU A 34 14.57 6.44 42.12
N PRO A 35 15.79 6.41 41.56
CA PRO A 35 15.95 6.52 40.12
C PRO A 35 15.22 5.33 39.50
N GLY A 36 14.12 5.62 38.80
CA GLY A 36 13.45 4.62 37.96
C GLY A 36 14.46 4.06 36.96
N PRO A 37 14.29 2.79 36.52
CA PRO A 37 15.18 2.23 35.51
C PRO A 37 15.15 3.14 34.29
N VAL A 38 16.28 3.79 34.03
CA VAL A 38 16.52 4.46 32.76
C VAL A 38 16.53 3.33 31.75
N ALA A 39 15.42 3.17 31.02
CA ALA A 39 15.40 2.35 29.82
C ALA A 39 16.42 2.99 28.87
N LEU A 40 17.65 2.46 28.87
CA LEU A 40 18.61 2.71 27.82
C LEU A 40 17.91 2.26 26.54
N ALA A 41 17.49 3.22 25.72
CA ALA A 41 17.02 2.94 24.38
C ALA A 41 18.12 2.13 23.71
N ALA A 42 17.86 0.85 23.45
CA ALA A 42 18.77 0.04 22.67
C ALA A 42 19.04 0.78 21.37
N PRO A 43 20.30 0.88 20.92
CA PRO A 43 20.58 1.46 19.61
C PRO A 43 19.74 0.70 18.59
N ALA A 44 18.94 1.43 17.80
CA ALA A 44 18.16 0.85 16.72
C ALA A 44 19.12 0.05 15.83
N SER A 45 18.93 -1.27 15.79
CA SER A 45 19.70 -2.11 14.88
C SER A 45 19.49 -1.60 13.45
N PRO A 46 20.56 -1.40 12.66
CA PRO A 46 20.43 -1.05 11.25
C PRO A 46 19.75 -2.17 10.45
N ALA A 47 19.89 -3.42 10.92
CA ALA A 47 19.06 -4.55 10.50
C ALA A 47 17.69 -4.43 11.19
N GLY A 48 16.61 -4.47 10.40
CA GLY A 48 15.24 -4.43 10.95
C GLY A 48 14.98 -5.58 11.91
N GLU A 49 13.86 -5.54 12.60
CA GLU A 49 13.50 -6.61 13.53
C GLU A 49 13.11 -7.86 12.72
N PRO A 50 13.79 -9.01 12.91
CA PRO A 50 13.49 -10.21 12.14
C PRO A 50 12.06 -10.71 12.36
N ILE A 51 11.44 -11.16 11.27
CA ILE A 51 10.13 -11.81 11.28
C ILE A 51 10.33 -13.28 10.91
N THR A 52 9.79 -14.17 11.74
CA THR A 52 9.73 -15.59 11.38
C THR A 52 8.57 -15.81 10.40
N VAL A 53 8.88 -16.27 9.20
CA VAL A 53 7.89 -16.57 8.16
C VAL A 53 7.85 -18.06 7.89
N ARG A 54 6.63 -18.59 7.77
CA ARG A 54 6.38 -19.94 7.24
C ARG A 54 5.84 -19.79 5.84
N SER A 55 6.31 -20.62 4.93
CA SER A 55 5.90 -20.60 3.53
C SER A 55 5.71 -22.02 2.99
N THR A 56 4.73 -22.16 2.11
CA THR A 56 4.42 -23.39 1.38
C THR A 56 4.32 -23.05 -0.10
N GLU A 57 4.92 -23.88 -0.95
CA GLU A 57 4.90 -23.68 -2.40
C GLU A 57 3.50 -23.86 -3.00
N ILE A 58 3.20 -23.04 -4.00
CA ILE A 58 2.03 -23.14 -4.88
C ILE A 58 2.56 -23.61 -6.25
N PRO A 59 2.49 -24.91 -6.56
CA PRO A 59 3.12 -25.46 -7.75
C PRO A 59 2.29 -25.27 -9.04
N ARG A 60 1.00 -24.95 -8.90
CA ARG A 60 0.03 -24.75 -9.99
C ARG A 60 -0.84 -23.54 -9.68
N PHE A 61 -1.15 -22.75 -10.69
CA PHE A 61 -2.00 -21.56 -10.56
C PHE A 61 -3.48 -21.92 -10.67
N ASP A 62 -3.88 -22.64 -11.72
CA ASP A 62 -5.22 -23.22 -11.81
C ASP A 62 -5.31 -24.44 -10.87
N LYS A 63 -6.30 -24.47 -9.99
CA LYS A 63 -6.49 -25.54 -8.99
C LYS A 63 -6.84 -26.88 -9.61
N ASN A 64 -7.39 -26.87 -10.82
CA ASN A 64 -7.96 -28.00 -11.53
C ASN A 64 -7.21 -28.37 -12.82
N SER A 65 -6.26 -27.55 -13.26
CA SER A 65 -5.50 -27.74 -14.50
C SER A 65 -3.98 -27.75 -14.30
N ALA A 66 -3.26 -28.33 -15.26
CA ALA A 66 -1.80 -28.21 -15.36
C ALA A 66 -1.38 -27.09 -16.32
N ALA A 67 -2.33 -26.27 -16.79
CA ALA A 67 -2.06 -25.12 -17.64
C ALA A 67 -1.05 -24.18 -16.96
N ARG A 68 -0.13 -23.66 -17.76
CA ARG A 68 0.89 -22.71 -17.32
C ARG A 68 0.69 -21.32 -17.92
N ARG A 69 -0.08 -21.19 -19.01
CA ARG A 69 -0.31 -19.91 -19.69
C ARG A 69 -1.72 -19.40 -19.44
N PHE A 70 -1.81 -18.15 -19.03
CA PHE A 70 -3.03 -17.43 -18.66
C PHE A 70 -2.98 -16.06 -19.34
N GLY A 71 -3.65 -15.94 -20.49
CA GLY A 71 -3.53 -14.77 -21.36
C GLY A 71 -2.07 -14.47 -21.76
N ALA A 72 -1.61 -13.27 -21.40
CA ALA A 72 -0.25 -12.80 -21.65
C ALA A 72 0.79 -13.28 -20.64
N LEU A 73 0.39 -14.02 -19.59
CA LEU A 73 1.27 -14.45 -18.51
C LEU A 73 1.52 -15.96 -18.52
N THR A 74 2.74 -16.38 -18.21
CA THR A 74 3.08 -17.78 -17.96
C THR A 74 3.49 -17.97 -16.51
N PHE A 75 2.76 -18.79 -15.76
CA PHE A 75 2.98 -19.06 -14.34
C PHE A 75 4.28 -19.82 -14.09
N VAL A 76 5.12 -19.24 -13.23
CA VAL A 76 6.40 -19.82 -12.79
C VAL A 76 6.17 -20.67 -11.54
N GLY A 77 5.60 -20.06 -10.50
CA GLY A 77 5.36 -20.67 -9.20
C GLY A 77 4.84 -19.63 -8.22
N GLY A 78 4.50 -20.05 -7.01
CA GLY A 78 4.06 -19.15 -5.96
C GLY A 78 4.35 -19.68 -4.57
N LEU A 79 4.05 -18.87 -3.56
CA LEU A 79 4.17 -19.19 -2.15
C LEU A 79 2.89 -18.74 -1.46
N GLN A 80 2.30 -19.60 -0.64
CA GLN A 80 1.47 -19.14 0.46
C GLN A 80 2.36 -18.94 1.67
N PHE A 81 2.27 -17.81 2.35
CA PHE A 81 3.10 -17.53 3.53
C PHE A 81 2.29 -16.98 4.71
N SER A 82 2.86 -17.07 5.91
CA SER A 82 2.25 -16.54 7.13
C SER A 82 3.28 -16.26 8.21
N SER A 83 2.91 -15.37 9.13
CA SER A 83 3.65 -15.13 10.37
C SER A 83 2.66 -14.89 11.52
N PHE A 84 3.12 -15.17 12.74
CA PHE A 84 2.44 -14.72 13.96
C PHE A 84 2.77 -13.25 14.30
N ASP A 85 3.76 -12.66 13.63
CA ASP A 85 4.08 -11.25 13.76
C ASP A 85 3.09 -10.42 12.94
N GLY A 86 2.24 -9.67 13.62
CA GLY A 86 1.18 -8.87 12.98
C GLY A 86 1.71 -7.73 12.10
N ARG A 87 3.01 -7.41 12.14
CA ARG A 87 3.61 -6.43 11.22
C ARG A 87 3.65 -6.91 9.78
N LEU A 88 3.60 -8.22 9.54
CA LEU A 88 3.55 -8.79 8.19
C LEU A 88 2.14 -8.79 7.59
N HIS A 89 1.09 -8.55 8.39
CA HIS A 89 -0.29 -8.44 7.90
C HIS A 89 -0.48 -7.11 7.18
N GLY A 90 -1.45 -7.05 6.27
CA GLY A 90 -1.79 -5.78 5.62
C GLY A 90 -0.85 -5.39 4.48
N ILE A 91 -0.29 -6.33 3.70
CA ILE A 91 0.67 -5.96 2.63
C ILE A 91 -0.06 -5.25 1.50
N SER A 92 0.18 -3.95 1.35
CA SER A 92 -0.47 -3.15 0.30
C SER A 92 0.35 -3.09 -0.99
N ALA A 93 1.69 -3.10 -0.92
CA ALA A 93 2.52 -3.05 -2.12
C ALA A 93 3.90 -3.71 -1.94
N ILE A 94 4.48 -4.19 -3.03
CA ILE A 94 5.81 -4.82 -3.09
C ILE A 94 6.59 -4.31 -4.31
N ARG A 95 7.90 -4.13 -4.15
CA ARG A 95 8.85 -3.86 -5.25
C ARG A 95 10.09 -4.73 -5.11
N LEU A 96 10.54 -5.29 -6.23
CA LEU A 96 11.74 -6.10 -6.25
C LEU A 96 12.97 -5.22 -6.49
N MET A 97 14.03 -5.49 -5.73
CA MET A 97 15.32 -4.86 -5.95
C MET A 97 15.99 -5.47 -7.21
N PRO A 98 16.97 -4.79 -7.82
CA PRO A 98 17.67 -5.32 -8.99
C PRO A 98 18.13 -6.78 -8.80
N GLY A 99 17.77 -7.64 -9.76
CA GLY A 99 18.02 -9.09 -9.70
C GLY A 99 16.84 -9.92 -9.17
N GLY A 100 15.81 -9.30 -8.59
CA GLY A 100 14.56 -9.96 -8.20
C GLY A 100 14.63 -10.79 -6.91
N GLU A 101 15.80 -10.93 -6.29
CA GLU A 101 15.98 -11.73 -5.08
C GLU A 101 15.48 -11.01 -3.83
N ARG A 102 15.89 -9.76 -3.64
CA ARG A 102 15.48 -8.95 -2.49
C ARG A 102 14.22 -8.15 -2.83
N PHE A 103 13.36 -7.97 -1.84
CA PHE A 103 12.16 -7.16 -1.99
C PHE A 103 12.05 -6.10 -0.89
N VAL A 104 11.28 -5.06 -1.19
CA VAL A 104 10.79 -4.07 -0.24
C VAL A 104 9.28 -4.00 -0.42
N ALA A 105 8.54 -4.10 0.67
CA ALA A 105 7.10 -3.97 0.71
C ALA A 105 6.69 -2.96 1.79
N VAL A 106 5.47 -2.45 1.67
CA VAL A 106 4.83 -1.63 2.71
C VAL A 106 3.54 -2.30 3.15
N THR A 107 3.17 -2.02 4.39
CA THR A 107 1.92 -2.49 4.97
C THR A 107 1.02 -1.34 5.40
N ASP A 108 -0.28 -1.60 5.38
CA ASP A 108 -1.36 -0.72 5.84
C ASP A 108 -1.21 -0.31 7.32
N ASN A 109 -0.45 -1.09 8.10
CA ASN A 109 -0.18 -0.84 9.52
C ASN A 109 1.04 0.08 9.74
N GLY A 110 1.66 0.56 8.67
CA GLY A 110 2.75 1.52 8.73
C GLY A 110 4.13 0.90 8.89
N CYS A 111 4.38 -0.27 8.29
CA CYS A 111 5.70 -0.91 8.29
C CYS A 111 6.30 -1.00 6.88
N TRP A 112 7.63 -0.94 6.83
CA TRP A 112 8.43 -1.55 5.79
C TRP A 112 8.60 -3.04 6.10
N ILE A 113 8.46 -3.87 5.08
CA ILE A 113 8.86 -5.27 5.10
C ILE A 113 9.96 -5.47 4.06
N THR A 114 11.08 -6.04 4.48
CA THR A 114 12.17 -6.40 3.56
C THR A 114 12.47 -7.87 3.70
N GLY A 115 12.97 -8.50 2.64
CA GLY A 115 13.44 -9.88 2.72
C GLY A 115 13.98 -10.38 1.39
N THR A 116 14.19 -11.69 1.32
CA THR A 116 14.70 -12.40 0.15
C THR A 116 13.72 -13.47 -0.28
N ILE A 117 13.39 -13.51 -1.57
CA ILE A 117 12.65 -14.61 -2.20
C ILE A 117 13.67 -15.67 -2.61
N MET A 118 13.62 -16.81 -1.93
CA MET A 118 14.42 -17.99 -2.28
C MET A 118 13.85 -18.64 -3.52
N ARG A 119 14.71 -19.03 -4.46
CA ARG A 119 14.31 -19.70 -5.70
C ARG A 119 15.15 -20.95 -5.95
N ASP A 120 14.57 -21.92 -6.65
CA ASP A 120 15.30 -23.08 -7.16
C ASP A 120 16.06 -22.78 -8.47
N ASP A 121 16.73 -23.80 -9.01
CA ASP A 121 17.53 -23.69 -10.24
C ASP A 121 16.68 -23.35 -11.48
N GLU A 122 15.36 -23.65 -11.46
CA GLU A 122 14.42 -23.24 -12.50
C GLU A 122 13.88 -21.82 -12.29
N GLY A 123 14.28 -21.16 -11.20
CA GLY A 123 13.85 -19.83 -10.81
C GLY A 123 12.41 -19.79 -10.27
N ARG A 124 11.91 -20.90 -9.70
CA ARG A 124 10.61 -20.94 -9.01
C ARG A 124 10.77 -20.55 -7.55
N PRO A 125 9.85 -19.74 -6.98
CA PRO A 125 9.94 -19.36 -5.57
C PRO A 125 9.72 -20.58 -4.66
N THR A 126 10.61 -20.79 -3.69
CA THR A 126 10.60 -21.92 -2.74
C THR A 126 10.44 -21.49 -1.28
N GLY A 127 10.64 -20.21 -0.98
CA GLY A 127 10.40 -19.66 0.35
C GLY A 127 10.82 -18.21 0.50
N LEU A 128 10.65 -17.68 1.71
CA LEU A 128 11.09 -16.34 2.11
C LEU A 128 12.17 -16.44 3.19
N ALA A 129 13.25 -15.70 3.04
CA ALA A 129 14.37 -15.63 3.97
C ALA A 129 14.67 -14.19 4.38
N ASP A 130 15.35 -14.01 5.52
CA ASP A 130 15.80 -12.71 6.04
C ASP A 130 14.70 -11.65 6.11
N VAL A 131 13.46 -12.09 6.36
CA VAL A 131 12.32 -11.19 6.45
C VAL A 131 12.47 -10.34 7.71
N ALA A 132 12.33 -9.03 7.58
CA ALA A 132 12.44 -8.08 8.67
C ALA A 132 11.44 -6.94 8.51
N ALA A 133 10.98 -6.42 9.64
CA ALA A 133 10.15 -5.22 9.70
C ALA A 133 10.90 -4.01 10.23
N LYS A 134 10.55 -2.84 9.70
CA LYS A 134 10.94 -1.54 10.23
C LYS A 134 9.74 -0.60 10.17
N PRO A 135 9.52 0.29 11.13
CA PRO A 135 8.42 1.25 11.04
C PRO A 135 8.64 2.25 9.89
N LEU A 136 7.56 2.67 9.24
CA LEU A 136 7.56 3.90 8.45
C LEU A 136 7.77 5.09 9.41
N THR A 137 8.53 6.09 8.95
CA THR A 137 8.90 7.25 9.77
C THR A 137 8.27 8.55 9.27
N ASP A 138 7.99 9.47 10.18
CA ASP A 138 7.47 10.80 9.88
C ASP A 138 8.57 11.78 9.40
N LEU A 139 8.19 13.00 9.05
CA LEU A 139 9.11 14.06 8.59
C LEU A 139 10.23 14.40 9.60
N LEU A 140 10.10 14.01 10.86
CA LEU A 140 11.11 14.19 11.90
C LEU A 140 12.02 12.95 12.07
N GLY A 141 11.71 11.85 11.38
CA GLY A 141 12.42 10.58 11.44
C GLY A 141 11.95 9.69 12.59
N ARG A 142 10.77 9.98 13.16
CA ARG A 142 10.18 9.19 14.26
C ARG A 142 9.24 8.14 13.68
N PRO A 143 9.13 6.93 14.27
CA PRO A 143 8.11 5.98 13.86
C PRO A 143 6.72 6.63 13.81
N ILE A 144 6.00 6.41 12.72
CA ILE A 144 4.62 6.88 12.58
C ILE A 144 3.75 6.11 13.58
N ALA A 145 2.95 6.83 14.34
CA ALA A 145 2.02 6.25 15.30
C ALA A 145 0.57 6.43 14.82
N GLY A 146 -0.17 5.32 14.80
CA GLY A 146 -1.61 5.30 14.51
C GLY A 146 -1.95 5.15 13.03
N LYS A 147 -3.02 4.38 12.76
CA LYS A 147 -3.51 4.02 11.43
C LYS A 147 -3.69 5.22 10.51
N ALA A 148 -4.32 6.30 11.01
CA ALA A 148 -4.58 7.52 10.23
C ALA A 148 -3.35 8.22 9.62
N PHE A 149 -2.14 7.90 10.08
CA PHE A 149 -0.90 8.41 9.50
C PHE A 149 -0.07 7.31 8.85
N GLY A 150 -0.22 6.05 9.27
CA GLY A 150 0.57 4.91 8.84
C GLY A 150 -0.01 4.12 7.66
N ASP A 151 -1.26 4.38 7.28
CA ASP A 151 -1.97 3.72 6.17
C ASP A 151 -1.21 3.91 4.85
N ALA A 152 -0.38 2.94 4.47
CA ALA A 152 0.47 2.99 3.29
C ALA A 152 -0.10 2.05 2.24
N GLU A 153 -0.55 2.59 1.11
CA GLU A 153 -1.28 1.81 0.09
C GLU A 153 -0.45 1.52 -1.15
N SER A 154 0.56 2.34 -1.43
CA SER A 154 1.34 2.18 -2.66
C SER A 154 2.81 2.48 -2.47
N LEU A 155 3.64 1.84 -3.29
CA LEU A 155 5.09 1.92 -3.23
C LEU A 155 5.66 2.04 -4.64
N ALA A 156 6.59 2.97 -4.84
CA ALA A 156 7.44 3.02 -6.03
C ALA A 156 8.90 3.13 -5.62
N ILE A 157 9.79 2.44 -6.33
CA ILE A 157 11.24 2.60 -6.21
C ILE A 157 11.73 3.27 -7.49
N ASP A 158 12.63 4.26 -7.35
CA ASP A 158 13.24 4.89 -8.51
C ASP A 158 14.20 3.93 -9.25
N PRO A 159 14.46 4.15 -10.56
CA PRO A 159 15.29 3.23 -11.33
C PRO A 159 16.75 3.11 -10.86
N ASP A 160 17.23 4.00 -10.00
CA ASP A 160 18.56 3.88 -9.39
C ASP A 160 18.55 3.11 -8.05
N GLY A 161 17.36 2.78 -7.53
CA GLY A 161 17.20 1.96 -6.33
C GLY A 161 17.59 2.67 -5.05
N THR A 162 17.53 4.01 -5.03
CA THR A 162 17.96 4.83 -3.88
C THR A 162 16.80 5.47 -3.13
N THR A 163 15.67 5.72 -3.80
CA THR A 163 14.50 6.34 -3.21
C THR A 163 13.29 5.44 -3.31
N ALA A 164 12.61 5.24 -2.18
CA ALA A 164 11.26 4.66 -2.13
C ALA A 164 10.22 5.76 -1.91
N ALA A 165 9.24 5.89 -2.81
CA ALA A 165 8.08 6.74 -2.61
C ALA A 165 6.88 5.91 -2.14
N VAL A 166 6.24 6.38 -1.08
CA VAL A 166 5.08 5.73 -0.45
C VAL A 166 3.88 6.64 -0.53
N GLY A 167 2.77 6.12 -1.06
CA GLY A 167 1.46 6.75 -1.03
C GLY A 167 0.73 6.36 0.23
N PHE A 168 0.14 7.33 0.92
CA PHE A 168 -0.61 7.08 2.15
C PHE A 168 -2.08 7.42 2.00
N GLU A 169 -2.92 6.64 2.65
CA GLU A 169 -4.35 6.88 2.83
C GLU A 169 -4.63 7.66 4.15
N GLN A 170 -5.90 8.07 4.35
CA GLN A 170 -6.45 8.90 5.43
C GLN A 170 -5.93 10.34 5.39
N ARG A 171 -4.61 10.48 5.47
CA ARG A 171 -3.87 11.72 5.20
C ARG A 171 -3.11 11.56 3.90
N HIS A 172 -3.89 11.65 2.82
CA HIS A 172 -3.46 11.58 1.42
C HIS A 172 -2.22 12.42 1.17
N ARG A 173 -1.11 11.73 0.90
CA ARG A 173 0.20 12.32 0.61
C ARG A 173 1.09 11.27 -0.03
N ILE A 174 2.16 11.75 -0.66
CA ILE A 174 3.25 10.90 -1.12
C ILE A 174 4.53 11.35 -0.44
N TRP A 175 5.22 10.43 0.23
CA TRP A 175 6.50 10.69 0.88
C TRP A 175 7.61 9.85 0.27
N ALA A 176 8.74 10.49 -0.03
CA ALA A 176 9.92 9.82 -0.56
C ALA A 176 10.98 9.62 0.54
N TYR A 177 11.43 8.38 0.69
CA TYR A 177 12.36 7.88 1.69
C TYR A 177 13.66 7.43 1.03
N ASP A 178 14.76 7.58 1.75
CA ASP A 178 16.06 7.00 1.41
C ASP A 178 16.07 5.51 1.76
N LEU A 179 16.25 4.64 0.75
CA LEU A 179 16.23 3.19 0.89
C LEU A 179 17.37 2.65 1.77
N ASP A 180 18.53 3.29 1.81
CA ASP A 180 19.64 2.87 2.66
C ASP A 180 19.36 3.15 4.15
N ARG A 181 18.30 3.91 4.44
CA ARG A 181 17.97 4.40 5.77
C ARG A 181 16.54 4.05 6.20
N LEU A 182 15.93 3.02 5.62
CA LEU A 182 14.60 2.55 6.05
C LEU A 182 14.54 2.38 7.59
N GLY A 183 13.44 2.82 8.19
CA GLY A 183 13.24 2.84 9.65
C GLY A 183 13.85 4.03 10.39
N ALA A 184 14.68 4.84 9.73
CA ALA A 184 15.33 6.02 10.33
C ALA A 184 15.39 7.24 9.39
N ALA A 185 14.97 7.09 8.13
CA ALA A 185 14.96 8.15 7.14
C ALA A 185 13.99 9.27 7.53
N ARG A 186 14.35 10.51 7.18
CA ARG A 186 13.40 11.63 7.16
C ARG A 186 12.87 11.73 5.74
N PRO A 187 11.59 11.43 5.48
CA PRO A 187 11.06 11.54 4.15
C PRO A 187 10.98 13.00 3.69
N ARG A 188 10.93 13.18 2.38
CA ARG A 188 10.56 14.44 1.73
C ARG A 188 9.14 14.33 1.17
N ASN A 189 8.38 15.41 1.29
CA ASN A 189 7.03 15.46 0.73
C ASN A 189 7.08 15.61 -0.81
N LEU A 190 6.40 14.73 -1.54
CA LEU A 190 6.16 14.90 -2.97
C LEU A 190 4.82 15.60 -3.19
N PRO A 191 4.71 16.48 -4.20
CA PRO A 191 3.43 17.12 -4.52
C PRO A 191 2.47 16.09 -5.10
N LEU A 192 1.21 16.13 -4.66
CA LEU A 192 0.14 15.37 -5.31
C LEU A 192 -0.12 15.95 -6.71
N PRO A 193 -0.42 15.10 -7.71
CA PRO A 193 -0.66 15.58 -9.06
C PRO A 193 -2.07 16.20 -9.24
N PHE A 194 -2.98 16.04 -8.27
CA PHE A 194 -4.30 16.65 -8.24
C PHE A 194 -4.65 17.09 -6.80
N PRO A 195 -5.65 17.99 -6.63
CA PRO A 195 -6.04 18.48 -5.31
C PRO A 195 -6.47 17.35 -4.37
N VAL A 196 -6.05 17.42 -3.10
CA VAL A 196 -6.38 16.42 -2.09
C VAL A 196 -7.89 16.24 -1.88
N GLY A 197 -8.69 17.28 -2.14
CA GLY A 197 -10.15 17.23 -2.05
C GLY A 197 -10.84 16.34 -3.09
N GLU A 198 -10.13 15.96 -4.16
CA GLU A 198 -10.62 14.98 -5.14
C GLU A 198 -10.50 13.55 -4.60
N LEU A 199 -9.65 13.32 -3.59
CA LEU A 199 -9.44 12.01 -2.99
C LEU A 199 -10.49 11.73 -1.93
N ARG A 200 -11.22 10.62 -2.11
CA ARG A 200 -12.19 10.14 -1.13
C ARG A 200 -11.47 9.62 0.12
N ALA A 201 -12.12 9.70 1.27
CA ALA A 201 -11.65 9.00 2.46
C ALA A 201 -11.76 7.49 2.23
N ASN A 202 -10.73 6.74 2.58
CA ASN A 202 -10.64 5.28 2.48
C ASN A 202 -10.65 4.71 1.05
N LYS A 203 -10.29 5.51 0.04
CA LYS A 203 -10.13 5.12 -1.38
C LYS A 203 -9.02 5.95 -2.05
N GLY A 204 -7.79 5.75 -1.57
CA GLY A 204 -6.60 6.59 -1.79
C GLY A 204 -5.84 6.38 -3.09
N LEU A 205 -4.51 6.46 -2.99
CA LEU A 205 -3.55 6.33 -4.09
C LEU A 205 -3.03 4.89 -4.13
N GLU A 206 -3.77 3.99 -4.77
CA GLU A 206 -3.48 2.54 -4.77
C GLU A 206 -2.29 2.18 -5.66
N MET A 207 -2.06 2.95 -6.72
CA MET A 207 -0.94 2.70 -7.61
C MET A 207 0.08 3.82 -7.51
N LEU A 208 1.35 3.44 -7.34
CA LEU A 208 2.52 4.28 -7.56
C LEU A 208 3.58 3.47 -8.30
N SER A 209 4.05 3.98 -9.44
CA SER A 209 5.19 3.37 -10.13
C SER A 209 6.00 4.40 -10.93
N VAL A 210 7.27 4.11 -11.18
CA VAL A 210 8.17 4.94 -12.00
C VAL A 210 8.35 4.31 -13.38
N ALA A 211 7.97 5.04 -14.43
CA ALA A 211 8.13 4.58 -15.79
C ALA A 211 9.62 4.45 -16.19
N PRO A 212 10.01 3.50 -17.07
CA PRO A 212 11.37 3.39 -17.56
C PRO A 212 11.88 4.71 -18.17
N LYS A 213 13.17 5.02 -17.99
CA LYS A 213 13.79 6.25 -18.55
C LYS A 213 13.70 6.33 -20.09
N ALA A 214 13.69 5.18 -20.77
CA ALA A 214 13.56 5.10 -22.22
C ALA A 214 12.11 5.22 -22.72
N SER A 215 11.12 5.16 -21.82
CA SER A 215 9.69 5.26 -22.18
C SER A 215 9.30 6.70 -22.57
N PRO A 216 8.11 6.90 -23.18
CA PRO A 216 7.56 8.24 -23.41
C PRO A 216 7.44 9.12 -22.14
N LEU A 217 7.31 8.50 -20.97
CA LEU A 217 7.23 9.15 -19.67
C LEU A 217 8.61 9.50 -19.07
N ARG A 218 9.70 8.99 -19.64
CA ARG A 218 11.10 9.40 -19.34
C ARG A 218 11.48 9.37 -17.86
N GLY A 219 11.12 8.31 -17.12
CA GLY A 219 11.44 8.24 -15.69
C GLY A 219 10.42 8.94 -14.78
N ALA A 220 9.28 9.39 -15.31
CA ALA A 220 8.27 10.02 -14.48
C ALA A 220 7.53 8.99 -13.62
N MET A 221 7.21 9.40 -12.40
CA MET A 221 6.35 8.65 -11.50
C MET A 221 4.89 8.90 -11.84
N VAL A 222 4.09 7.85 -11.84
CA VAL A 222 2.65 7.86 -12.12
C VAL A 222 1.92 7.32 -10.90
N THR A 223 0.72 7.87 -10.64
CA THR A 223 -0.21 7.36 -9.65
C THR A 223 -1.62 7.23 -10.21
N VAL A 224 -2.38 6.27 -9.70
CA VAL A 224 -3.81 6.06 -9.99
C VAL A 224 -4.54 5.88 -8.66
N ALA A 225 -5.69 6.53 -8.50
CA ALA A 225 -6.54 6.38 -7.33
C ALA A 225 -7.55 5.23 -7.49
N GLU A 226 -7.97 4.59 -6.39
CA GLU A 226 -8.88 3.44 -6.41
C GLU A 226 -10.25 3.78 -7.02
N HIS A 227 -10.87 4.84 -6.48
CA HIS A 227 -12.30 5.15 -6.68
C HIS A 227 -12.61 6.64 -6.54
N SER A 228 -11.56 7.46 -6.59
CA SER A 228 -11.70 8.90 -6.76
C SER A 228 -12.01 9.14 -8.23
N ILE A 229 -13.27 9.46 -8.53
CA ILE A 229 -13.82 9.54 -9.89
C ILE A 229 -14.21 10.96 -10.26
N ASP A 230 -14.08 11.31 -11.55
CA ASP A 230 -14.66 12.53 -12.09
C ASP A 230 -16.17 12.43 -12.34
N ALA A 231 -16.77 13.51 -12.84
CA ALA A 231 -18.18 13.57 -13.17
C ALA A 231 -18.62 12.58 -14.28
N ALA A 232 -17.67 12.04 -15.05
CA ALA A 232 -17.91 11.03 -16.08
C ALA A 232 -17.60 9.60 -15.58
N GLY A 233 -17.27 9.43 -14.30
CA GLY A 233 -16.99 8.13 -13.68
C GLY A 233 -15.57 7.61 -13.88
N ASN A 234 -14.65 8.41 -14.43
CA ASN A 234 -13.27 7.98 -14.68
C ASN A 234 -12.37 8.25 -13.48
N LEU A 235 -11.42 7.35 -13.23
CA LEU A 235 -10.49 7.44 -12.11
C LEU A 235 -9.51 8.61 -12.27
N PHE A 236 -9.25 9.33 -11.18
CA PHE A 236 -8.15 10.29 -11.10
C PHE A 236 -6.81 9.56 -11.16
N ALA A 237 -5.95 10.02 -12.06
CA ALA A 237 -4.56 9.59 -12.17
C ALA A 237 -3.66 10.79 -12.44
N GLY A 238 -2.36 10.65 -12.23
CA GLY A 238 -1.46 11.77 -12.42
C GLY A 238 0.02 11.43 -12.51
N ILE A 239 0.76 12.35 -13.13
CA ILE A 239 2.22 12.28 -13.25
C ILE A 239 2.84 13.10 -12.11
N VAL A 240 3.36 12.42 -11.09
CA VAL A 240 3.85 13.04 -9.85
C VAL A 240 5.02 14.00 -10.16
N GLY A 241 5.00 15.19 -9.55
CA GLY A 241 6.10 16.17 -9.64
C GLY A 241 6.17 17.02 -10.92
N ARG A 242 5.31 16.80 -11.93
CA ARG A 242 5.35 17.56 -13.19
C ARG A 242 4.24 18.63 -13.27
N GLY A 243 4.60 19.88 -13.61
CA GLY A 243 3.63 20.90 -14.06
C GLY A 243 2.58 21.37 -13.04
N GLY A 244 2.76 21.06 -11.74
CA GLY A 244 1.79 21.38 -10.68
C GLY A 244 0.49 20.56 -10.78
N GLU A 245 -0.47 20.86 -9.89
CA GLU A 245 -1.74 20.11 -9.71
C GLU A 245 -2.66 20.01 -10.93
N ARG A 246 -2.39 20.76 -12.01
CA ARG A 246 -3.21 20.75 -13.24
C ARG A 246 -2.44 20.28 -14.47
N GLY A 247 -1.11 20.40 -14.47
CA GLY A 247 -0.25 20.02 -15.59
C GLY A 247 0.14 18.54 -15.63
N SER A 248 -0.34 17.74 -14.67
CA SER A 248 0.01 16.33 -14.49
C SER A 248 -1.18 15.37 -14.49
N VAL A 249 -2.41 15.87 -14.38
CA VAL A 249 -3.61 15.04 -14.23
C VAL A 249 -4.00 14.39 -15.55
N PHE A 250 -4.33 13.11 -15.50
CA PHE A 250 -5.03 12.38 -16.56
C PHE A 250 -6.09 11.48 -15.92
N LYS A 251 -6.83 10.74 -16.74
CA LYS A 251 -7.91 9.87 -16.30
C LYS A 251 -7.70 8.45 -16.79
N VAL A 252 -8.06 7.47 -15.97
CA VAL A 252 -8.15 6.07 -16.40
C VAL A 252 -9.64 5.73 -16.54
N ARG A 253 -10.05 5.16 -17.68
CA ARG A 253 -11.42 4.69 -17.85
C ARG A 253 -11.67 3.56 -16.84
N ARG A 254 -12.72 3.73 -16.04
CA ARG A 254 -13.18 2.75 -15.07
C ARG A 254 -14.11 1.76 -15.77
N ASP A 255 -13.96 0.48 -15.47
CA ASP A 255 -14.98 -0.52 -15.75
C ASP A 255 -15.70 -0.84 -14.44
N ASP A 256 -17.03 -0.81 -14.45
CA ASP A 256 -17.80 -1.07 -13.24
C ASP A 256 -17.50 -2.47 -12.66
N GLY A 257 -17.35 -2.53 -11.33
CA GLY A 257 -17.02 -3.76 -10.61
C GLY A 257 -15.54 -4.04 -10.43
N TRP A 258 -14.65 -3.28 -11.09
CA TRP A 258 -13.20 -3.40 -10.93
C TRP A 258 -12.62 -2.17 -10.24
N GLU A 259 -11.78 -2.41 -9.23
CA GLU A 259 -11.05 -1.40 -8.46
C GLU A 259 -9.56 -1.58 -8.70
N VAL A 260 -8.83 -0.48 -8.91
CA VAL A 260 -7.38 -0.52 -9.06
C VAL A 260 -6.76 -0.86 -7.71
N SER A 261 -5.82 -1.80 -7.67
CA SER A 261 -5.05 -2.10 -6.45
C SER A 261 -3.56 -1.80 -6.57
N ASP A 262 -2.93 -1.98 -7.73
CA ASP A 262 -1.54 -1.52 -7.98
C ASP A 262 -1.26 -1.50 -9.49
N GLY A 263 -0.01 -1.24 -9.88
CA GLY A 263 0.45 -1.39 -11.24
C GLY A 263 1.91 -1.06 -11.40
N ASP A 264 2.53 -1.61 -12.44
CA ASP A 264 3.92 -1.34 -12.75
C ASP A 264 4.21 -1.36 -14.25
N PHE A 265 5.31 -0.74 -14.66
CA PHE A 265 5.65 -0.53 -16.06
C PHE A 265 6.45 -1.70 -16.64
N LEU A 266 5.98 -2.19 -17.79
CA LEU A 266 6.78 -3.02 -18.67
C LEU A 266 8.04 -2.29 -19.15
N PRO A 267 9.10 -3.01 -19.54
CA PRO A 267 10.32 -2.41 -20.06
C PRO A 267 10.11 -1.51 -21.30
N ASN A 268 9.08 -1.79 -22.09
CA ASN A 268 8.72 -0.97 -23.25
C ASN A 268 8.01 0.36 -22.86
N GLY A 269 7.68 0.55 -21.59
CA GLY A 269 7.01 1.73 -21.06
C GLY A 269 5.48 1.64 -21.00
N ASP A 270 4.88 0.50 -21.36
CA ASP A 270 3.45 0.27 -21.14
C ASP A 270 3.19 0.00 -19.66
N LEU A 271 2.06 0.49 -19.15
CA LEU A 271 1.65 0.26 -17.77
C LEU A 271 0.80 -1.00 -17.68
N LEU A 272 1.15 -1.92 -16.79
CA LEU A 272 0.25 -2.97 -16.32
C LEU A 272 -0.49 -2.45 -15.09
N LEU A 273 -1.81 -2.37 -15.19
CA LEU A 273 -2.67 -1.93 -14.09
C LEU A 273 -3.37 -3.16 -13.52
N LEU A 274 -3.05 -3.50 -12.28
CA LEU A 274 -3.72 -4.55 -11.51
C LEU A 274 -5.05 -4.00 -10.99
N GLU A 275 -6.10 -4.77 -11.23
CA GLU A 275 -7.44 -4.46 -10.75
C GLU A 275 -8.03 -5.69 -10.06
N ARG A 276 -8.70 -5.44 -8.95
CA ARG A 276 -9.41 -6.46 -8.18
C ARG A 276 -10.91 -6.21 -8.20
N ARG A 277 -11.65 -7.29 -8.02
CA ARG A 277 -13.09 -7.29 -7.84
C ARG A 277 -13.44 -8.11 -6.61
N PHE A 278 -14.18 -7.49 -5.70
CA PHE A 278 -14.73 -8.15 -4.53
C PHE A 278 -16.23 -7.86 -4.43
N GLU A 279 -17.04 -8.86 -4.77
CA GLU A 279 -18.51 -8.71 -4.73
C GLU A 279 -19.13 -9.17 -3.40
N GLY A 280 -18.32 -9.57 -2.41
CA GLY A 280 -18.74 -10.08 -1.09
C GLY A 280 -18.35 -11.55 -0.82
N ILE A 281 -18.58 -12.03 0.41
CA ILE A 281 -18.17 -13.37 0.90
C ILE A 281 -18.69 -14.54 0.04
N PHE A 282 -19.78 -14.35 -0.71
CA PHE A 282 -20.44 -15.39 -1.50
C PHE A 282 -20.38 -15.17 -3.02
N SER A 283 -19.83 -14.05 -3.48
CA SER A 283 -20.18 -13.46 -4.79
C SER A 283 -19.02 -13.34 -5.78
N GLY A 284 -17.80 -13.73 -5.37
CA GLY A 284 -16.67 -13.88 -6.28
C GLY A 284 -15.57 -12.87 -6.01
N LEU A 285 -14.36 -13.42 -5.92
CA LEU A 285 -13.10 -12.69 -6.00
C LEU A 285 -12.58 -12.86 -7.42
N GLY A 286 -12.10 -11.78 -8.00
CA GLY A 286 -11.38 -11.82 -9.27
C GLY A 286 -10.29 -10.78 -9.32
N ILE A 287 -9.27 -11.06 -10.10
CA ILE A 287 -8.22 -10.10 -10.43
C ILE A 287 -8.07 -10.05 -11.94
N ARG A 288 -7.65 -8.90 -12.45
CA ARG A 288 -7.26 -8.76 -13.84
C ARG A 288 -6.12 -7.77 -13.97
N ILE A 289 -5.41 -7.86 -15.08
CA ILE A 289 -4.37 -6.89 -15.45
C ILE A 289 -4.76 -6.28 -16.79
N ARG A 290 -4.85 -4.95 -16.84
CA ARG A 290 -4.98 -4.18 -18.08
C ARG A 290 -3.64 -3.64 -18.53
N ARG A 291 -3.35 -3.70 -19.84
CA ARG A 291 -2.15 -3.06 -20.41
C ARG A 291 -2.50 -1.71 -21.03
N ILE A 292 -2.16 -0.63 -20.34
CA ILE A 292 -2.33 0.73 -20.82
C ILE A 292 -1.09 1.14 -21.63
N ALA A 293 -1.30 1.58 -22.86
CA ALA A 293 -0.21 2.02 -23.72
C ALA A 293 0.50 3.25 -23.13
N GLY A 294 1.81 3.15 -22.87
CA GLY A 294 2.57 4.20 -22.18
C GLY A 294 2.56 5.54 -22.91
N GLY A 295 2.57 5.49 -24.25
CA GLY A 295 2.48 6.68 -25.11
C GLY A 295 1.15 7.43 -25.04
N SER A 296 0.10 6.82 -24.47
CA SER A 296 -1.19 7.48 -24.23
C SER A 296 -1.23 8.27 -22.92
N ILE A 297 -0.32 7.98 -21.98
CA ILE A 297 -0.28 8.61 -20.66
C ILE A 297 0.32 10.01 -20.78
N ARG A 298 -0.53 11.02 -20.71
CA ARG A 298 -0.17 12.43 -20.73
C ARG A 298 -1.27 13.26 -20.08
N ALA A 299 -0.91 14.46 -19.63
CA ALA A 299 -1.87 15.39 -19.04
C ALA A 299 -3.11 15.60 -19.94
N GLY A 300 -4.29 15.54 -19.32
CA GLY A 300 -5.60 15.69 -19.95
C GLY A 300 -6.09 14.48 -20.76
N ALA A 301 -5.33 13.38 -20.83
CA ALA A 301 -5.78 12.18 -21.52
C ALA A 301 -6.81 11.40 -20.68
N LEU A 302 -7.74 10.73 -21.36
CA LEU A 302 -8.45 9.57 -20.84
C LEU A 302 -7.76 8.33 -21.45
N VAL A 303 -7.18 7.48 -20.60
CA VAL A 303 -6.45 6.28 -21.01
C VAL A 303 -7.24 5.02 -20.70
N ASP A 304 -6.99 3.99 -21.48
CA ASP A 304 -7.58 2.67 -21.36
C ASP A 304 -6.66 1.64 -22.06
N GLY A 305 -6.91 0.35 -21.87
CA GLY A 305 -6.19 -0.73 -22.53
C GLY A 305 -6.89 -2.08 -22.41
N PRO A 306 -6.50 -3.07 -23.23
CA PRO A 306 -7.05 -4.41 -23.16
C PRO A 306 -6.71 -5.09 -21.83
N VAL A 307 -7.61 -5.99 -21.39
CA VAL A 307 -7.31 -6.98 -20.37
C VAL A 307 -6.36 -8.01 -20.97
N VAL A 308 -5.21 -8.24 -20.32
CA VAL A 308 -4.16 -9.15 -20.80
C VAL A 308 -4.00 -10.38 -19.90
N PHE A 309 -4.62 -10.37 -18.73
CA PHE A 309 -4.69 -11.48 -17.79
C PHE A 309 -5.93 -11.29 -16.91
N GLU A 310 -6.63 -12.38 -16.61
CA GLU A 310 -7.77 -12.41 -15.72
C GLU A 310 -7.79 -13.77 -15.00
N ALA A 311 -8.16 -13.75 -13.72
CA ALA A 311 -8.23 -14.93 -12.86
C ALA A 311 -9.37 -14.78 -11.85
N ASP A 312 -9.91 -15.91 -11.42
CA ASP A 312 -11.01 -15.99 -10.45
C ASP A 312 -10.75 -17.05 -9.36
N LEU A 313 -11.78 -17.39 -8.58
CA LEU A 313 -11.68 -18.36 -7.50
C LEU A 313 -11.27 -19.78 -7.93
N SER A 314 -11.31 -20.12 -9.23
CA SER A 314 -10.75 -21.36 -9.76
C SER A 314 -9.22 -21.39 -9.78
N ASP A 315 -8.58 -20.22 -9.68
CA ASP A 315 -7.14 -20.03 -9.60
C ASP A 315 -6.66 -19.77 -8.16
N GLU A 316 -5.35 -19.88 -7.95
CA GLU A 316 -4.66 -19.61 -6.68
C GLU A 316 -4.47 -18.11 -6.44
N ILE A 317 -5.59 -17.38 -6.44
CA ILE A 317 -5.65 -15.97 -6.09
C ILE A 317 -6.24 -15.74 -4.69
N ASP A 318 -6.10 -14.50 -4.24
CA ASP A 318 -6.68 -13.93 -3.03
C ASP A 318 -6.83 -12.41 -3.25
N ASN A 319 -6.96 -11.60 -2.19
CA ASN A 319 -7.01 -10.13 -2.30
C ASN A 319 -5.68 -9.54 -2.79
N MET A 320 -5.40 -9.63 -4.10
CA MET A 320 -4.13 -9.17 -4.68
C MET A 320 -4.05 -7.65 -4.65
N GLU A 321 -3.12 -7.14 -3.85
CA GLU A 321 -2.91 -5.71 -3.64
C GLU A 321 -1.61 -5.20 -4.26
N GLY A 322 -0.58 -6.05 -4.48
CA GLY A 322 0.68 -5.60 -5.07
C GLY A 322 1.03 -6.27 -6.39
N LEU A 323 1.66 -5.51 -7.29
CA LEU A 323 2.22 -5.98 -8.56
C LEU A 323 3.55 -5.26 -8.86
N ASP A 324 4.64 -6.01 -9.02
CA ASP A 324 5.92 -5.51 -9.51
C ASP A 324 6.32 -6.17 -10.84
N VAL A 325 6.97 -5.41 -11.72
CA VAL A 325 7.53 -5.85 -13.00
C VAL A 325 9.04 -5.69 -12.97
N TRP A 326 9.76 -6.81 -13.09
CA TRP A 326 11.22 -6.83 -13.04
C TRP A 326 11.82 -7.70 -14.15
N GLN A 327 13.13 -7.65 -14.34
CA GLN A 327 13.85 -8.51 -15.28
C GLN A 327 14.78 -9.47 -14.55
N ASP A 328 14.71 -10.75 -14.90
CA ASP A 328 15.63 -11.75 -14.37
C ASP A 328 17.00 -11.72 -15.08
N GLY A 329 17.96 -12.51 -14.58
CA GLY A 329 19.31 -12.60 -15.16
C GLY A 329 19.36 -13.09 -16.61
N ALA A 330 18.26 -13.67 -17.13
CA ALA A 330 18.12 -14.07 -18.53
C ALA A 330 17.41 -12.99 -19.39
N GLY A 331 17.07 -11.84 -18.81
CA GLY A 331 16.36 -10.73 -19.47
C GLY A 331 14.87 -10.97 -19.68
N ARG A 332 14.30 -12.03 -19.07
CA ARG A 332 12.84 -12.27 -19.13
C ARG A 332 12.15 -11.26 -18.22
N THR A 333 11.05 -10.71 -18.70
CA THR A 333 10.19 -9.84 -17.87
C THR A 333 9.34 -10.71 -16.95
N ARG A 334 9.55 -10.54 -15.64
CA ARG A 334 8.87 -11.24 -14.56
C ARG A 334 7.84 -10.31 -13.93
N LEU A 335 6.72 -10.89 -13.49
CA LEU A 335 5.74 -10.22 -12.67
C LEU A 335 5.70 -10.93 -11.33
N THR A 336 5.74 -10.18 -10.24
CA THR A 336 5.49 -10.69 -8.90
C THR A 336 4.24 -10.03 -8.35
N LEU A 337 3.22 -10.82 -8.05
CA LEU A 337 1.99 -10.36 -7.39
C LEU A 337 2.02 -10.77 -5.92
N VAL A 338 1.44 -9.94 -5.05
CA VAL A 338 1.25 -10.27 -3.64
C VAL A 338 -0.18 -9.94 -3.21
N SER A 339 -0.74 -10.77 -2.33
CA SER A 339 -2.03 -10.49 -1.68
C SER A 339 -1.90 -9.96 -0.27
N ASP A 340 -2.92 -9.23 0.12
CA ASP A 340 -3.18 -8.84 1.51
C ASP A 340 -4.12 -9.86 2.19
N ASP A 341 -3.81 -10.18 3.43
CA ASP A 341 -4.68 -10.96 4.31
C ASP A 341 -5.69 -10.11 5.09
N ASN A 342 -5.61 -8.77 5.05
CA ASN A 342 -6.36 -7.81 5.89
C ASN A 342 -6.38 -8.19 7.39
N GLY A 343 -5.40 -8.95 7.88
CA GLY A 343 -5.42 -9.55 9.23
C GLY A 343 -6.61 -10.52 9.48
N SER A 344 -7.26 -11.00 8.42
CA SER A 344 -8.41 -11.90 8.43
C SER A 344 -7.99 -13.36 8.32
N PHE A 345 -8.73 -14.26 8.98
CA PHE A 345 -8.50 -15.70 8.87
C PHE A 345 -8.89 -16.26 7.48
N PHE A 346 -9.72 -15.54 6.71
CA PHE A 346 -10.26 -16.04 5.45
C PHE A 346 -9.41 -15.70 4.22
N GLN A 347 -8.49 -14.75 4.34
CA GLN A 347 -7.59 -14.35 3.27
C GLN A 347 -6.19 -14.88 3.54
N ARG A 348 -5.45 -15.15 2.47
CA ARG A 348 -4.11 -15.72 2.50
C ARG A 348 -3.12 -14.66 2.05
N ASN A 349 -1.95 -14.60 2.70
CA ASN A 349 -0.80 -13.96 2.07
C ASN A 349 -0.22 -14.92 1.04
N ILE A 350 -0.25 -14.50 -0.21
CA ILE A 350 0.23 -15.25 -1.37
C ILE A 350 1.20 -14.38 -2.12
N LEU A 351 2.29 -14.97 -2.60
CA LEU A 351 3.17 -14.41 -3.60
C LEU A 351 3.09 -15.28 -4.85
N LEU A 352 2.83 -14.69 -6.01
CA LEU A 352 2.77 -15.39 -7.29
C LEU A 352 3.77 -14.79 -8.27
N GLU A 353 4.49 -15.64 -9.01
CA GLU A 353 5.41 -15.21 -10.04
C GLU A 353 5.01 -15.71 -11.43
N PHE A 354 5.06 -14.79 -12.39
CA PHE A 354 4.77 -15.04 -13.79
C PHE A 354 5.90 -14.50 -14.68
N VAL A 355 5.98 -15.02 -15.90
CA VAL A 355 6.74 -14.41 -17.00
C VAL A 355 5.76 -13.73 -17.95
N TRP A 356 6.01 -12.47 -18.27
CA TRP A 356 5.35 -11.78 -19.37
C TRP A 356 5.70 -12.47 -20.69
N SER A 357 4.70 -13.09 -21.30
CA SER A 357 4.81 -13.85 -22.53
C SER A 357 4.25 -13.10 -23.74
N GLY A 358 3.74 -11.88 -23.53
CA GLY A 358 3.02 -11.10 -24.53
C GLY A 358 1.62 -11.64 -24.81
N GLU A 359 0.77 -10.78 -25.36
CA GLU A 359 -0.59 -11.12 -25.78
C GLU A 359 -0.55 -12.24 -26.82
N THR A 360 -1.41 -13.26 -26.66
CA THR A 360 -1.69 -14.20 -27.74
C THR A 360 -2.46 -13.48 -28.83
N THR A 361 -1.80 -13.18 -29.93
CA THR A 361 -2.48 -12.81 -31.17
C THR A 361 -3.11 -14.07 -31.76
N GLY A 362 -4.43 -14.04 -31.97
CA GLY A 362 -5.08 -14.98 -32.89
C GLY A 362 -4.47 -14.81 -34.29
N GLY A 363 -4.67 -15.80 -35.18
CA GLY A 363 -4.15 -15.75 -36.55
C GLY A 363 -4.64 -14.56 -37.40
N ASP A 364 -5.57 -13.75 -36.88
CA ASP A 364 -6.09 -12.51 -37.46
C ASP A 364 -5.53 -11.22 -36.81
N GLY A 365 -4.60 -11.34 -35.86
CA GLY A 365 -4.01 -10.21 -35.13
C GLY A 365 -4.86 -9.65 -34.00
N ARG A 366 -5.97 -10.30 -33.61
CA ARG A 366 -6.78 -9.87 -32.46
C ARG A 366 -6.37 -10.62 -31.17
N PRO A 367 -6.50 -10.00 -29.98
CA PRO A 367 -6.30 -10.70 -28.71
C PRO A 367 -7.29 -11.86 -28.59
N VAL A 368 -6.81 -13.04 -28.19
CA VAL A 368 -7.68 -14.19 -27.89
C VAL A 368 -8.39 -13.94 -26.55
N GLY A 369 -9.73 -13.90 -26.56
CA GLY A 369 -10.55 -13.75 -25.34
C GLY A 369 -11.52 -12.58 -25.29
N GLN A 370 -11.83 -11.93 -26.43
CA GLN A 370 -13.00 -11.03 -26.54
C GLN A 370 -14.28 -11.80 -26.85
#